data_AF-A0A8D8LBG5-F1
#
_entry.id   AF-A0A8D8LBG5-F1
#
_cell.length_a   1.000
_cell.length_b   1.000
_cell.length_c   1.000
_cell.angle_alpha   90.00
_cell.angle_beta   90.00
_cell.angle_gamma   90.00
#
_symmetry.space_group_name_H-M   'P 1'
#
loop_
_entity.id
_entity.type
_entity.pdbx_description
1 polymer ?
#
loop_
_entity_poly.entity_id
_entity_poly.type
_entity_poly.pdbx_seq_one_letter_code
_entity_poly.pdbx_strand_id
1 'polypeptide(L)'
;MQTSTETVSQYITALKSLAISCNFSCDHCNQTTQKSHIRSQFIRGIFNDEIREKLLQEKSDTTLDGIVQHALVMEAAKRDSSQLRRSDSVLFDSKSNVVLRVGTKQKHCYNCGKHWPHSREKPCIARDKMCPSAGNLAIFRLCAEV
;
A
#
# COMPACT_ATOMS: atom_id res chain seq x y z
N MET A 1 3.37 7.76 -18.78
CA MET A 1 2.76 8.16 -17.49
C MET A 1 3.11 7.10 -16.46
N GLN A 2 3.32 7.48 -15.20
CA GLN A 2 3.53 6.53 -14.10
C GLN A 2 2.27 5.68 -13.90
N THR A 3 2.44 4.39 -13.64
CA THR A 3 1.32 3.49 -13.30
C THR A 3 1.04 3.48 -11.80
N SER A 4 -0.13 2.98 -11.37
CA SER A 4 -0.49 2.90 -9.94
C SER A 4 0.41 1.98 -9.11
N THR A 5 1.12 1.06 -9.76
CA THR A 5 2.02 0.08 -9.13
C THR A 5 3.50 0.46 -9.21
N GLU A 6 3.84 1.45 -10.04
CA GLU A 6 5.23 1.86 -10.29
C GLU A 6 5.68 2.91 -9.28
N THR A 7 6.89 2.77 -8.75
CA THR A 7 7.47 3.75 -7.83
C THR A 7 7.97 4.99 -8.58
N VAL A 8 8.14 6.11 -7.86
CA VAL A 8 8.71 7.33 -8.46
C VAL A 8 10.09 7.07 -9.06
N SER A 9 10.92 6.26 -8.39
CA SER A 9 12.27 5.90 -8.85
C SER A 9 12.27 5.03 -10.13
N GLN A 10 11.33 4.09 -10.25
CA GLN A 10 11.17 3.27 -11.45
C GLN A 10 10.73 4.15 -12.63
N TYR A 11 9.75 5.02 -12.38
CA TYR A 11 9.22 5.91 -13.40
C TYR A 11 10.27 6.86 -13.98
N ILE A 12 11.05 7.56 -13.14
CA ILE A 12 12.11 8.45 -13.65
C ILE A 12 13.20 7.68 -14.42
N THR A 13 13.50 6.44 -14.01
CA THR A 13 14.48 5.59 -14.71
C THR A 13 13.98 5.23 -16.10
N ALA A 14 12.73 4.76 -16.20
CA ALA A 14 12.11 4.47 -17.50
C ALA A 14 12.06 5.72 -18.40
N LEU A 15 11.71 6.87 -17.82
CA LEU A 15 11.63 8.12 -18.58
C LEU A 15 13.00 8.60 -19.08
N LYS A 16 14.05 8.46 -18.26
CA LYS A 16 15.44 8.73 -18.67
C LYS A 16 15.87 7.80 -19.79
N SER A 17 15.58 6.50 -19.70
CA SER A 17 15.92 5.51 -20.74
C SER A 17 15.25 5.83 -22.08
N LEU A 18 13.97 6.22 -22.07
CA LEU A 18 13.24 6.63 -23.27
C LEU A 18 13.83 7.90 -23.91
N ALA A 19 14.37 8.81 -23.09
CA ALA A 19 14.94 10.05 -23.55
C ALA A 19 16.34 9.91 -24.19
N ILE A 20 17.02 8.77 -24.04
CA ILE A 20 18.38 8.55 -24.58
C ILE A 20 18.41 8.63 -26.11
N SER A 21 17.37 8.11 -26.77
CA SER A 21 17.28 8.08 -28.23
C SER A 21 16.68 9.35 -28.84
N CYS A 22 16.29 10.33 -28.01
CA CYS A 22 15.65 11.56 -28.45
C CYS A 22 16.67 12.67 -28.70
N ASN A 23 16.57 13.36 -29.83
CA ASN A 23 17.47 14.45 -30.19
C ASN A 23 17.00 15.78 -29.58
N PHE A 24 17.19 15.94 -28.27
CA PHE A 24 16.81 17.16 -27.54
C PHE A 24 17.90 18.23 -27.64
N SER A 25 17.80 19.09 -28.64
CA SER A 25 18.70 20.23 -28.87
C SER A 25 17.92 21.53 -29.02
N CYS A 26 18.55 22.62 -28.60
CA CYS A 26 18.08 23.98 -28.80
C CYS A 26 18.71 24.56 -30.08
N ASP A 27 17.89 24.82 -31.10
CA ASP A 27 18.35 25.31 -32.40
C ASP A 27 19.08 26.66 -32.31
N HIS A 28 18.69 27.51 -31.36
CA HIS A 28 19.24 28.86 -31.19
C HIS A 28 20.41 28.97 -30.22
N CYS A 29 20.61 27.98 -29.36
CA CYS A 29 21.56 28.07 -28.25
C CYS A 29 22.56 26.91 -28.16
N ASN A 30 22.48 25.94 -29.08
CA ASN A 30 23.37 24.79 -29.21
C ASN A 30 23.57 24.00 -27.90
N GLN A 31 22.57 24.04 -27.01
CA GLN A 31 22.54 23.35 -25.72
C GLN A 31 21.50 22.24 -25.76
N THR A 32 21.72 21.19 -24.95
CA THR A 32 20.72 20.13 -24.79
C THR A 32 19.55 20.59 -23.92
N THR A 33 18.33 20.31 -24.37
CA THR A 33 17.09 20.60 -23.65
C THR A 33 16.52 19.36 -22.96
N GLN A 34 17.25 18.23 -22.99
CA GLN A 34 16.78 16.93 -22.53
C GLN A 34 16.25 16.98 -21.09
N LYS A 35 17.00 17.57 -20.16
CA LYS A 35 16.60 17.67 -18.75
C LYS A 35 15.29 18.43 -18.57
N SER A 36 15.06 19.50 -19.34
CA SER A 36 13.84 20.31 -19.29
C SER A 36 12.62 19.54 -19.83
N HIS A 37 12.81 18.78 -20.91
CA HIS A 37 11.77 17.90 -21.44
C HIS A 37 11.43 16.77 -20.47
N ILE A 38 12.44 16.06 -19.94
CA ILE A 38 12.25 15.02 -18.92
C ILE A 38 11.53 15.60 -17.70
N ARG A 39 11.92 16.77 -17.20
CA ARG A 39 11.27 17.42 -16.05
C ARG A 39 9.79 17.66 -16.32
N SER A 40 9.46 18.24 -17.48
CA SER A 40 8.08 18.55 -17.84
C SER A 40 7.22 17.28 -17.96
N GLN A 41 7.77 16.24 -18.58
CA GLN A 41 7.11 14.95 -18.72
C GLN A 41 6.95 14.22 -17.39
N PHE A 42 7.97 14.28 -16.54
CA PHE A 42 7.94 13.71 -15.19
C PHE A 42 6.83 14.34 -14.35
N ILE A 43 6.77 15.68 -14.26
CA ILE A 43 5.73 16.37 -13.48
C ILE A 43 4.34 16.01 -13.99
N ARG A 44 4.10 16.09 -15.31
CA ARG A 44 2.80 15.74 -15.90
C ARG A 44 2.43 14.27 -15.69
N GLY A 45 3.42 13.38 -15.67
CA GLY A 45 3.20 11.94 -15.65
C GLY A 45 3.20 11.27 -14.29
N ILE A 46 3.47 11.99 -13.20
CA ILE A 46 3.32 11.47 -11.83
C ILE A 46 1.86 11.05 -11.60
N PHE A 47 1.67 9.83 -11.06
CA PHE A 47 0.36 9.25 -10.75
C PHE A 47 -0.31 9.93 -9.55
N ASN A 48 0.46 10.29 -8.52
CA ASN A 48 -0.06 10.87 -7.30
C ASN A 48 -0.36 12.38 -7.44
N ASP A 49 -1.63 12.75 -7.40
CA ASP A 49 -2.09 14.12 -7.63
C ASP A 49 -1.49 15.14 -6.66
N GLU A 50 -1.36 14.81 -5.37
CA GLU A 50 -0.77 15.73 -4.38
C GLU A 50 0.74 15.93 -4.62
N ILE A 51 1.47 14.88 -5.03
CA ILE A 51 2.88 15.04 -5.42
C ILE A 51 2.94 15.94 -6.64
N ARG A 52 2.11 15.68 -7.66
CA ARG A 52 2.08 16.47 -8.89
C ARG A 52 1.76 17.94 -8.62
N GLU A 53 0.79 18.23 -7.78
CA GLU A 53 0.43 19.58 -7.37
C GLU A 53 1.60 20.30 -6.69
N LYS A 54 2.28 19.63 -5.75
CA LYS A 54 3.45 20.20 -5.08
C LYS A 54 4.61 20.48 -6.03
N LEU A 55 4.89 19.58 -6.97
CA LEU A 55 5.93 19.80 -7.97
C LEU A 55 5.59 20.95 -8.95
N LEU A 56 4.31 21.24 -9.18
CA LEU A 56 3.89 22.39 -10.00
C LEU A 56 4.02 23.73 -9.27
N GLN A 57 4.03 23.73 -7.93
CA GLN A 57 4.25 24.92 -7.10
C GLN A 57 5.74 25.28 -6.97
N GLU A 58 6.63 24.37 -7.33
CA GLU A 58 8.07 24.61 -7.33
C GLU A 58 8.46 25.71 -8.32
N LYS A 59 9.54 26.42 -8.00
CA LYS A 59 10.06 27.48 -8.87
C LYS A 59 10.44 26.92 -10.25
N SER A 60 10.25 27.75 -11.27
CA SER A 60 10.54 27.37 -12.66
C SER A 60 12.03 27.10 -12.88
N ASP A 61 12.91 27.72 -12.08
CA ASP A 61 14.34 27.45 -12.12
C ASP A 61 14.56 26.00 -11.70
N THR A 62 14.42 25.58 -10.43
CA THR A 62 14.68 24.22 -9.82
C THR A 62 15.55 23.29 -10.70
N THR A 63 15.68 22.00 -10.48
CA THR A 63 16.35 21.13 -11.48
C THR A 63 15.56 19.88 -11.64
N LEU A 64 15.78 19.13 -12.71
CA LEU A 64 15.23 17.79 -12.83
C LEU A 64 15.54 16.97 -11.57
N ASP A 65 16.80 16.99 -11.13
CA ASP A 65 17.23 16.22 -9.97
C ASP A 65 16.58 16.72 -8.67
N GLY A 66 16.42 18.04 -8.51
CA GLY A 66 15.69 18.63 -7.39
C GLY A 66 14.20 18.24 -7.36
N ILE A 67 13.53 18.27 -8.51
CA ILE A 67 12.13 17.85 -8.66
C ILE A 67 11.96 16.36 -8.35
N VAL A 68 12.88 15.52 -8.84
CA VAL A 68 12.88 14.08 -8.56
C VAL A 68 13.10 13.82 -7.07
N GLN A 69 14.05 14.52 -6.45
CA GLN A 69 14.31 14.39 -5.02
C GLN A 69 13.10 14.79 -4.17
N HIS A 70 12.42 15.89 -4.52
CA HIS A 70 11.20 16.30 -3.85
C HIS A 70 10.11 15.21 -3.95
N ALA A 71 9.89 14.66 -5.15
CA ALA A 71 8.93 13.59 -5.36
C ALA A 71 9.25 12.32 -4.53
N LEU A 72 10.52 11.94 -4.45
CA LEU A 72 10.98 10.79 -3.65
C LEU A 72 10.74 10.99 -2.15
N VAL A 73 11.04 12.18 -1.63
CA VAL A 73 10.80 12.54 -0.22
C VAL A 73 9.30 12.46 0.09
N MET A 74 8.45 12.97 -0.80
CA MET A 74 7.00 12.90 -0.61
C MET A 74 6.46 11.47 -0.69
N GLU A 75 6.95 10.66 -1.63
CA GLU A 75 6.58 9.25 -1.75
C GLU A 75 6.93 8.49 -0.46
N ALA A 76 8.15 8.69 0.07
CA ALA A 76 8.59 8.10 1.33
C ALA A 76 7.72 8.57 2.50
N ALA A 77 7.51 9.88 2.66
CA ALA A 77 6.69 10.43 3.74
C ALA A 77 5.25 9.89 3.73
N LYS A 78 4.65 9.72 2.54
CA LYS A 78 3.32 9.09 2.41
C LYS A 78 3.33 7.62 2.82
N ARG A 79 4.35 6.86 2.40
CA ARG A 79 4.50 5.46 2.83
C ARG A 79 4.65 5.36 4.34
N ASP A 80 5.51 6.18 4.94
CA ASP A 80 5.78 6.16 6.37
C ASP A 80 4.57 6.59 7.19
N SER A 81 3.90 7.68 6.82
CA SER A 81 2.67 8.12 7.48
C SER A 81 1.55 7.06 7.39
N SER A 82 1.46 6.32 6.29
CA SER A 82 0.50 5.22 6.15
C SER A 82 0.82 4.03 7.06
N GLN A 83 2.11 3.77 7.33
CA GLN A 83 2.54 2.73 8.27
C GLN A 83 2.29 3.15 9.71
N LEU A 84 2.60 4.39 10.09
CA LEU A 84 2.34 4.92 11.44
C LEU A 84 0.86 4.84 11.81
N ARG A 85 -0.03 5.25 10.89
CA ARG A 85 -1.49 5.14 11.08
C ARG A 85 -1.97 3.70 11.29
N ARG A 86 -1.30 2.71 10.69
CA ARG A 86 -1.61 1.29 10.89
C ARG A 86 -1.10 0.81 12.25
N SER A 87 0.05 1.28 12.71
CA SER A 87 0.63 0.92 14.01
C SER A 87 -0.21 1.42 15.20
N ASP A 88 -0.89 2.56 15.11
CA ASP A 88 -1.80 3.03 16.17
C ASP A 88 -3.02 2.12 16.37
N SER A 89 -3.40 1.33 15.36
CA SER A 89 -4.53 0.40 15.47
C SER A 89 -4.21 -0.90 16.23
N VAL A 90 -2.94 -1.16 16.56
CA VAL A 90 -2.49 -2.35 17.30
C VAL A 90 -2.07 -2.08 18.75
N LEU A 91 -2.07 -0.82 19.20
CA LEU A 91 -1.69 -0.44 20.57
C LEU A 91 -2.73 0.46 21.25
N PHE A 92 -3.94 -0.08 21.46
CA PHE A 92 -4.87 0.42 22.49
C PHE A 92 -5.35 -0.75 23.35
N ASP A 93 -4.43 -1.33 24.13
CA ASP A 93 -4.78 -1.92 25.41
C ASP A 93 -4.44 -0.89 26.48
N SER A 94 -5.41 -0.05 26.82
CA SER A 94 -5.30 0.86 27.95
C SER A 94 -6.67 0.99 28.58
N LYS A 95 -6.75 0.42 29.79
CA LYS A 95 -7.84 0.50 30.76
C LYS A 95 -8.55 1.85 30.69
N SER A 96 -9.70 1.89 30.02
CA SER A 96 -10.66 2.98 30.12
C SER A 96 -12.06 2.36 30.25
N ASN A 97 -12.74 2.70 31.35
CA ASN A 97 -14.14 2.34 31.59
C ASN A 97 -15.06 3.17 30.67
N VAL A 98 -14.91 3.01 29.36
CA VAL A 98 -15.87 3.52 28.39
C VAL A 98 -16.73 2.33 27.99
N VAL A 99 -18.00 2.34 28.42
CA VAL A 99 -19.00 1.39 27.94
C VAL A 99 -19.34 1.74 26.49
N LEU A 100 -18.42 1.43 25.57
CA LEU A 100 -18.73 1.34 24.15
C LEU A 100 -19.46 0.02 23.96
N ARG A 101 -20.72 0.09 23.48
CA ARG A 101 -21.42 -1.08 22.97
C ARG A 101 -20.70 -1.55 21.70
N VAL A 102 -19.66 -2.35 21.89
CA VAL A 102 -18.95 -3.06 20.82
C VAL A 102 -19.93 -4.08 20.26
N GLY A 103 -20.44 -3.81 19.05
CA GLY A 103 -21.09 -4.85 18.25
C GLY A 103 -20.10 -5.99 18.06
N THR A 104 -20.31 -7.09 18.78
CA THR A 104 -19.44 -8.25 18.70
C THR A 104 -19.56 -8.84 17.29
N LYS A 105 -18.55 -8.65 16.44
CA LYS A 105 -18.41 -9.47 15.24
C LYS A 105 -18.41 -10.91 15.72
N GLN A 106 -19.46 -11.68 15.36
CA GLN A 106 -19.63 -13.03 15.88
C GLN A 106 -18.40 -13.85 15.50
N LYS A 107 -17.64 -14.29 16.52
CA LYS A 107 -16.47 -15.13 16.29
C LYS A 107 -16.95 -16.53 15.89
N HIS A 108 -16.28 -17.16 14.95
CA HIS A 108 -16.54 -18.56 14.58
C HIS A 108 -15.54 -19.49 15.31
N CYS A 109 -15.99 -20.68 15.67
CA CYS A 109 -15.17 -21.74 16.26
C CYS A 109 -14.25 -22.32 15.19
N TYR A 110 -12.93 -22.34 15.45
CA TYR A 110 -11.95 -22.90 14.52
C TYR A 110 -12.07 -24.41 14.32
N ASN A 111 -12.69 -25.10 15.28
CA ASN A 111 -12.96 -26.51 15.16
C ASN A 111 -14.22 -26.69 14.29
N CYS A 112 -15.42 -26.38 14.77
CA CYS A 112 -16.67 -26.70 14.05
C CYS A 112 -17.22 -25.63 13.08
N GLY A 113 -16.61 -24.44 12.98
CA GLY A 113 -17.09 -23.33 12.13
C GLY A 113 -18.33 -22.58 12.63
N LYS A 114 -19.00 -23.03 13.70
CA LYS A 114 -20.20 -22.36 14.29
C LYS A 114 -19.83 -21.19 15.20
N HIS A 115 -20.81 -20.42 15.68
CA HIS A 115 -20.57 -19.28 16.57
C HIS A 115 -19.86 -19.68 17.89
N TRP A 116 -18.92 -18.83 18.30
CA TRP A 116 -18.13 -18.93 19.52
C TRP A 116 -18.49 -17.77 20.46
N PRO A 117 -18.59 -17.99 21.79
CA PRO A 117 -18.30 -19.22 22.54
C PRO A 117 -19.43 -20.27 22.52
N HIS A 118 -19.06 -21.54 22.66
CA HIS A 118 -20.03 -22.62 22.89
C HIS A 118 -20.55 -22.58 24.33
N SER A 119 -21.86 -22.75 24.52
CA SER A 119 -22.46 -22.95 25.84
C SER A 119 -22.52 -24.43 26.20
N ARG A 120 -22.87 -24.74 27.45
CA ARG A 120 -23.02 -26.13 27.92
C ARG A 120 -24.15 -26.86 27.17
N GLU A 121 -25.16 -26.12 26.72
CA GLU A 121 -26.31 -26.60 25.96
C GLU A 121 -26.00 -26.78 24.47
N LYS A 122 -24.99 -26.06 23.94
CA LYS A 122 -24.56 -26.13 22.54
C LYS A 122 -23.04 -26.33 22.44
N PRO A 123 -22.52 -27.47 22.94
CA PRO A 123 -21.09 -27.76 22.88
C PRO A 123 -20.60 -27.90 21.44
N CYS A 124 -19.29 -27.76 21.25
CA CYS A 124 -18.69 -27.96 19.93
C CYS A 124 -18.93 -29.40 19.45
N ILE A 125 -19.55 -29.57 18.28
CA ILE A 125 -19.81 -30.90 17.69
C ILE A 125 -18.54 -31.66 17.30
N ALA A 126 -17.44 -30.94 17.18
CA ALA A 126 -16.11 -31.46 16.87
C ALA A 126 -15.24 -31.62 18.13
N ARG A 127 -15.81 -31.35 19.31
CA ARG A 127 -15.18 -31.69 20.59
C ARG A 127 -15.00 -33.21 20.63
N ASP A 128 -13.76 -33.64 20.88
CA ASP A 128 -13.37 -35.04 21.00
C ASP A 128 -13.49 -35.89 19.72
N LYS A 129 -13.65 -35.26 18.55
CA LYS A 129 -13.59 -35.96 17.24
C LYS A 129 -12.20 -35.79 16.61
N MET A 130 -11.54 -36.90 16.29
CA MET A 130 -10.30 -36.94 15.51
C MET A 130 -10.63 -37.16 14.02
N CYS A 131 -10.07 -36.34 13.13
CA CYS A 131 -10.17 -36.56 11.69
C CYS A 131 -9.20 -37.69 11.28
N PRO A 132 -9.63 -38.73 10.54
CA PRO A 132 -8.76 -39.84 10.13
C PRO A 132 -7.71 -39.48 9.05
N SER A 133 -7.76 -38.29 8.45
CA SER A 133 -7.16 -38.05 7.13
C SER A 133 -6.25 -36.82 6.97
N ALA A 134 -5.68 -36.25 8.03
CA ALA A 134 -4.54 -35.34 7.86
C ALA A 134 -3.71 -35.19 9.14
N GLY A 135 -2.43 -35.56 9.07
CA GLY A 135 -1.43 -35.37 10.13
C GLY A 135 -0.97 -33.93 10.30
N ASN A 136 -1.88 -32.95 10.32
CA ASN A 136 -1.65 -31.59 10.83
C ASN A 136 -2.99 -30.90 11.15
N LEU A 137 -3.07 -30.25 12.33
CA LEU A 137 -4.23 -29.48 12.77
C LEU A 137 -4.65 -28.43 11.74
N ALA A 138 -5.84 -28.55 11.15
CA ALA A 138 -6.71 -27.40 10.85
C ALA A 138 -8.07 -27.80 10.23
N ILE A 139 -9.13 -27.33 10.89
CA ILE A 139 -10.43 -26.95 10.31
C ILE A 139 -11.36 -28.11 9.89
N PHE A 140 -12.39 -28.37 10.69
CA PHE A 140 -13.46 -29.35 10.45
C PHE A 140 -14.38 -29.02 9.25
N ARG A 141 -14.03 -28.00 8.44
CA ARG A 141 -14.78 -27.60 7.24
C ARG A 141 -14.66 -28.60 6.08
N LEU A 142 -13.84 -29.66 6.22
CA LEU A 142 -13.66 -30.69 5.19
C LEU A 142 -14.26 -32.07 5.51
N CYS A 143 -14.92 -32.28 6.66
CA CYS A 143 -15.37 -33.63 7.07
C CYS A 143 -16.90 -33.80 7.20
N ALA A 144 -17.70 -32.94 6.56
CA ALA A 144 -19.15 -32.99 6.68
C ALA A 144 -19.87 -33.16 5.34
N GLU A 145 -19.39 -34.03 4.46
CA GLU A 145 -20.17 -34.63 3.36
C GLU A 145 -19.71 -36.05 3.02
N VAL A 146 -19.69 -36.95 4.01
CA VAL A 146 -19.88 -38.40 3.81
C VAL A 146 -20.69 -38.96 4.98
#